data_AF-A0AAV6K219-F1
#
_entry.id   AF-A0AAV6K219-F1
#
_cell.length_a   1.000
_cell.length_b   1.000
_cell.length_c   1.000
_cell.angle_alpha   90.00
_cell.angle_beta   90.00
_cell.angle_gamma   90.00
#
_symmetry.space_group_name_H-M   'P 1'
#
loop_
_entity.id
_entity.type
_entity.pdbx_description
1 polymer ?
#
loop_
_entity_poly.entity_id
_entity_poly.type
_entity_poly.pdbx_seq_one_letter_code
_entity_poly.pdbx_strand_id
1 'polypeptide(L)'
;MVKGIGGGQNLPSDVTQLIDQLERHCLAPDGSLVSKSAFHDLQLAREEMSRERLRYLESMAIYCEVIAMVEDYQQAVSVANLGGVRDVQGLYSQLGLKNPPQVYEAVEHRLVVSEAAQKLRLPLISKDGEIHEEEIEKWSVMSRSSLDSTSTSVTITSGSNSTNYTNMSSISTGAAGNNALSSSTTDAVEPGVGGVPNRFLGITPAYLWQTQLQQAPVSLDMAEYQMPLFREIEGRLKAKCDTLTDAFLVDDIDASTGNPNSNARLPERVKLIMEEIEREEAALREDMYSADRKMAEYYNVLEQILGVLIKLVKDLKLQHQHNYDELQKNWLCKRCETMNAKLRVLEHILLLETYTQESIPALHKIRKYLVEATEEASLAYNKAVTRLHEYQGVDPHFDAIARQYHEIVKKLENMQWTIRQVEMDLTRLPDHPGT
;
A
#
# COMPACT_ATOMS: atom_id res chain seq x y z
N MET A 1 49.98 24.85 6.22
CA MET A 1 50.95 25.97 6.38
C MET A 1 50.39 27.21 5.68
N VAL A 2 49.66 28.06 6.40
CA VAL A 2 49.59 29.50 6.07
C VAL A 2 49.73 30.25 7.39
N LYS A 3 50.59 31.26 7.30
CA LYS A 3 51.34 31.95 8.33
C LYS A 3 50.43 32.97 9.02
N GLY A 4 50.49 33.02 10.35
CA GLY A 4 49.85 34.08 11.12
C GLY A 4 50.38 35.45 10.71
N ILE A 5 49.49 36.42 10.61
CA ILE A 5 49.81 37.84 10.54
C ILE A 5 49.00 38.51 11.64
N GLY A 6 49.67 38.73 12.77
CA GLY A 6 49.32 39.79 13.70
C GLY A 6 49.78 41.12 13.11
N GLY A 7 48.90 42.11 13.13
CA GLY A 7 49.19 43.45 12.61
C GLY A 7 47.93 44.30 12.58
N GLY A 8 47.42 44.66 13.76
CA GLY A 8 46.33 45.63 13.89
C GLY A 8 46.79 47.01 13.46
N GLN A 9 46.29 47.49 12.33
CA GLN A 9 46.20 48.92 11.99
C GLN A 9 44.89 49.15 11.23
N ASN A 10 43.87 49.62 11.96
CA ASN A 10 42.67 50.34 11.52
C ASN A 10 42.17 50.05 10.09
N LEU A 11 41.76 48.81 9.81
CA LEU A 11 40.82 48.62 8.71
C LEU A 11 39.45 49.16 9.15
N PRO A 12 38.70 49.82 8.25
CA PRO A 12 37.32 50.24 8.55
C PRO A 12 36.54 49.04 9.07
N SER A 13 35.67 49.25 10.07
CA SER A 13 34.81 48.21 10.67
C SER A 13 34.17 47.32 9.62
N ASP A 14 33.76 47.93 8.51
CA ASP A 14 33.07 47.32 7.39
C ASP A 14 33.95 46.30 6.64
N VAL A 15 35.26 46.54 6.53
CA VAL A 15 36.18 45.62 5.86
C VAL A 15 36.48 44.41 6.75
N THR A 16 36.65 44.63 8.05
CA THR A 16 36.74 43.53 9.03
C THR A 16 35.48 42.68 9.07
N GLN A 17 34.29 43.30 9.00
CA GLN A 17 33.02 42.59 8.95
C GLN A 17 32.84 41.79 7.65
N LEU A 18 33.29 42.34 6.52
CA LEU A 18 33.28 41.65 5.23
C LEU A 18 34.22 40.42 5.23
N ILE A 19 35.43 40.56 5.78
CA ILE A 19 36.39 39.46 5.90
C ILE A 19 35.81 38.35 6.78
N ASP A 20 35.21 38.72 7.90
CA ASP A 20 34.58 37.79 8.84
C ASP A 20 33.35 37.08 8.23
N GLN A 21 32.60 37.75 7.36
CA GLN A 21 31.54 37.12 6.57
C GLN A 21 32.08 36.19 5.47
N LEU A 22 33.16 36.55 4.76
CA LEU A 22 33.82 35.64 3.81
C LEU A 22 34.49 34.44 4.51
N GLU A 23 34.88 34.60 5.77
CA GLU A 23 35.46 33.51 6.55
C GLU A 23 34.40 32.50 6.99
N ARG A 24 33.18 32.95 7.29
CA ARG A 24 32.07 32.07 7.71
C ARG A 24 31.20 31.55 6.58
N HIS A 25 31.15 32.23 5.44
CA HIS A 25 30.29 31.89 4.31
C HIS A 25 31.08 31.50 3.06
N CYS A 26 30.53 30.59 2.26
CA CYS A 26 31.05 30.20 0.96
C CYS A 26 29.95 30.31 -0.09
N LEU A 27 30.35 30.48 -1.35
CA LEU A 27 29.45 30.44 -2.48
C LEU A 27 29.21 28.97 -2.85
N ALA A 28 27.94 28.54 -2.75
CA ALA A 28 27.52 27.26 -3.27
C ALA A 28 27.53 27.26 -4.81
N PRO A 29 27.53 26.09 -5.48
CA PRO A 29 27.58 25.98 -6.94
C PRO A 29 26.43 26.66 -7.70
N ASP A 30 25.34 26.97 -6.99
CA ASP A 30 24.18 27.71 -7.49
C ASP A 30 24.32 29.25 -7.33
N GLY A 31 25.44 29.71 -6.79
CA GLY A 31 25.73 31.13 -6.53
C GLY A 31 25.17 31.66 -5.21
N SER A 32 24.56 30.82 -4.37
CA SER A 32 24.02 31.23 -3.07
C SER A 32 25.11 31.35 -1.99
N LEU A 33 24.95 32.32 -1.08
CA LEU A 33 25.83 32.50 0.09
C LEU A 33 25.35 31.59 1.22
N VAL A 34 26.11 30.53 1.50
CA VAL A 34 25.79 29.54 2.54
C VAL A 34 26.90 29.55 3.58
N SER A 35 26.58 29.31 4.86
CA SER A 35 27.65 29.13 5.86
C SER A 35 28.51 27.91 5.50
N LYS A 36 29.81 27.97 5.76
CA LYS A 36 30.73 26.87 5.43
C LYS A 36 30.34 25.56 6.14
N SER A 37 29.80 25.65 7.36
CA SER A 37 29.28 24.48 8.09
C SER A 37 28.09 23.85 7.37
N ALA A 38 27.08 24.63 7.00
CA ALA A 38 25.91 24.12 6.30
C ALA A 38 26.27 23.59 4.90
N PHE A 39 27.25 24.20 4.22
CA PHE A 39 27.77 23.69 2.96
C PHE A 39 28.42 22.30 3.12
N HIS A 40 29.25 22.11 4.15
CA HIS A 40 29.85 20.80 4.43
C HIS A 40 28.80 19.75 4.83
N ASP A 41 27.81 20.11 5.64
CA ASP A 41 26.72 19.20 6.02
C ASP A 41 25.89 18.77 4.79
N LEU A 42 25.58 19.71 3.90
CA LEU A 42 24.88 19.41 2.64
C LEU A 42 25.72 18.54 1.70
N GLN A 43 27.03 18.75 1.67
CA GLN A 43 27.95 17.93 0.89
C GLN A 43 27.99 16.49 1.42
N LEU A 44 28.12 16.33 2.74
CA LEU A 44 28.08 15.02 3.39
C LEU A 44 26.75 14.31 3.16
N ALA A 45 25.62 15.01 3.32
CA ALA A 45 24.29 14.45 3.06
C ALA A 45 24.12 14.01 1.59
N ARG A 46 24.72 14.74 0.64
CA ARG A 46 24.72 14.36 -0.78
C ARG A 46 25.53 13.09 -1.03
N GLU A 47 26.70 12.98 -0.41
CA GLU A 47 27.55 11.80 -0.50
C GLU A 47 26.87 10.58 0.14
N GLU A 48 26.24 10.75 1.29
CA GLU A 48 25.40 9.73 1.95
C GLU A 48 24.25 9.29 1.05
N MET A 49 23.45 10.23 0.53
CA MET A 49 22.37 9.90 -0.40
C MET A 49 22.86 9.13 -1.63
N SER A 50 24.02 9.51 -2.18
CA SER A 50 24.60 8.81 -3.33
C SER A 50 25.03 7.38 -2.99
N ARG A 51 25.56 7.16 -1.79
CA ARG A 51 26.00 5.85 -1.29
C ARG A 51 24.81 4.94 -1.01
N GLU A 52 23.78 5.47 -0.37
CA GLU A 52 22.52 4.77 -0.09
C GLU A 52 21.80 4.40 -1.39
N ARG A 53 21.80 5.29 -2.39
CA ARG A 53 21.27 4.99 -3.72
C ARG A 53 22.04 3.86 -4.39
N LEU A 54 23.37 3.85 -4.29
CA LEU A 54 24.19 2.78 -4.85
C LEU A 54 23.90 1.44 -4.16
N ARG A 55 23.82 1.42 -2.82
CA ARG A 55 23.42 0.23 -2.04
C ARG A 55 22.04 -0.30 -2.45
N TYR A 56 21.08 0.60 -2.67
CA TYR A 56 19.75 0.22 -3.14
C TYR A 56 19.82 -0.46 -4.51
N LEU A 57 20.57 0.12 -5.46
CA LEU A 57 20.72 -0.45 -6.80
C LEU A 57 21.44 -1.80 -6.77
N GLU A 58 22.45 -1.98 -5.92
CA GLU A 58 23.10 -3.28 -5.69
C GLU A 58 22.11 -4.30 -5.13
N SER A 59 21.32 -3.92 -4.11
CA SER A 59 20.29 -4.81 -3.55
C SER A 59 19.21 -5.18 -4.56
N MET A 60 18.85 -4.26 -5.45
CA MET A 60 17.90 -4.49 -6.53
C MET A 60 18.45 -5.46 -7.58
N ALA A 61 19.73 -5.32 -7.95
CA ALA A 61 20.39 -6.23 -8.87
C ALA A 61 20.41 -7.66 -8.31
N ILE A 62 20.77 -7.81 -7.02
CA ILE A 62 20.75 -9.11 -6.32
C ILE A 62 19.33 -9.68 -6.29
N TYR A 63 18.31 -8.86 -6.00
CA TYR A 63 16.91 -9.28 -6.01
C TYR A 63 16.48 -9.80 -7.38
N CYS A 64 16.82 -9.09 -8.46
CA CYS A 64 16.53 -9.52 -9.83
C CYS A 64 17.23 -10.84 -10.18
N GLU A 65 18.49 -11.03 -9.79
CA GLU A 65 19.20 -12.30 -9.99
C GLU A 65 18.54 -13.45 -9.23
N VAL A 66 18.13 -13.21 -7.98
CA VAL A 66 17.45 -14.21 -7.15
C VAL A 66 16.08 -14.60 -7.74
N ILE A 67 15.31 -13.64 -8.26
CA ILE A 67 14.06 -13.92 -8.94
C ILE A 67 14.30 -14.75 -10.20
N ALA A 68 15.26 -14.36 -11.05
CA ALA A 68 15.57 -15.10 -12.27
C ALA A 68 15.92 -16.56 -11.96
N MET A 69 16.70 -16.81 -10.91
CA MET A 69 17.01 -18.18 -10.46
C MET A 69 15.77 -18.98 -10.01
N VAL A 70 14.80 -18.33 -9.37
CA VAL A 70 13.53 -18.98 -8.95
C VAL A 70 12.62 -19.24 -10.16
N GLU A 71 12.57 -18.31 -11.12
CA GLU A 71 11.83 -18.47 -12.38
C GLU A 71 12.39 -19.61 -13.23
N ASP A 72 13.72 -19.70 -13.35
CA ASP A 72 14.41 -20.81 -14.02
C ASP A 72 14.10 -22.15 -13.34
N TYR A 73 14.06 -22.19 -12.00
CA TYR A 73 13.65 -23.37 -11.25
C TYR A 73 12.18 -23.75 -11.53
N GLN A 74 11.27 -22.79 -11.50
CA GLN A 74 9.84 -23.03 -11.76
C GLN A 74 9.60 -23.48 -13.22
N GLN A 75 10.37 -22.95 -14.15
CA GLN A 75 10.37 -23.40 -15.55
C GLN A 75 10.86 -24.85 -15.66
N ALA A 76 11.94 -25.23 -14.98
CA ALA A 76 12.43 -26.60 -14.95
C ALA A 76 11.39 -27.57 -14.35
N VAL A 77 10.72 -27.19 -13.25
CA VAL A 77 9.66 -27.98 -12.61
C VAL A 77 8.45 -28.14 -13.55
N SER A 78 8.04 -27.09 -14.26
CA SER A 78 6.92 -27.16 -15.21
C SER A 78 7.22 -28.07 -16.40
N VAL A 79 8.43 -28.02 -16.96
CA VAL A 79 8.88 -28.89 -18.06
C VAL A 79 8.99 -30.35 -17.59
N ALA A 80 9.47 -30.59 -16.37
CA ALA A 80 9.53 -31.93 -15.78
C ALA A 80 8.13 -32.55 -15.58
N ASN A 81 7.15 -31.74 -15.14
CA ASN A 81 5.77 -32.19 -14.90
C ASN A 81 4.99 -32.47 -16.18
N LEU A 82 5.21 -31.72 -17.28
CA LEU A 82 4.54 -31.94 -18.56
C LEU A 82 5.19 -33.04 -19.43
N GLY A 83 6.50 -33.30 -19.26
CA GLY A 83 7.27 -34.10 -20.22
C GLY A 83 7.46 -35.58 -19.91
N GLY A 84 7.13 -36.07 -18.71
CA GLY A 84 7.41 -37.47 -18.31
C GLY A 84 8.90 -37.86 -18.43
N VAL A 85 9.81 -36.89 -18.43
CA VAL A 85 11.24 -37.06 -18.67
C VAL A 85 11.88 -37.62 -17.41
N ARG A 86 12.50 -38.82 -17.54
CA ARG A 86 13.17 -39.52 -16.42
C ARG A 86 14.47 -38.88 -15.95
N ASP A 87 14.98 -37.87 -16.65
CA ASP A 87 16.27 -37.22 -16.35
C ASP A 87 16.08 -35.77 -15.89
N VAL A 88 15.46 -35.65 -14.71
CA VAL A 88 15.26 -34.38 -13.99
C VAL A 88 16.61 -33.70 -13.68
N GLN A 89 17.67 -34.49 -13.48
CA GLN A 89 19.02 -34.01 -13.17
C GLN A 89 19.71 -33.33 -14.37
N GLY A 90 19.47 -33.83 -15.59
CA GLY A 90 19.96 -33.23 -16.83
C GLY A 90 19.34 -31.87 -17.14
N LEU A 91 18.04 -31.70 -16.86
CA LEU A 91 17.32 -30.43 -17.05
C LEU A 91 17.81 -29.34 -16.10
N TYR A 92 18.03 -29.66 -14.82
CA TYR A 92 18.62 -28.72 -13.86
C TYR A 92 20.02 -28.25 -14.28
N SER A 93 20.83 -29.15 -14.84
CA SER A 93 22.18 -28.82 -15.31
C SER A 93 22.18 -27.94 -16.57
N GLN A 94 21.19 -28.10 -17.46
CA GLN A 94 21.02 -27.27 -18.67
C GLN A 94 20.55 -25.84 -18.37
N LEU A 95 19.72 -25.66 -17.33
CA LEU A 95 19.31 -24.34 -16.83
C LEU A 95 20.30 -23.71 -15.83
N GLY A 96 21.47 -24.32 -15.62
CA GLY A 96 22.50 -23.75 -14.73
C GLY A 96 22.16 -23.81 -13.23
N LEU A 97 21.16 -24.61 -12.84
CA LEU A 97 20.73 -24.80 -11.45
C LEU A 97 21.68 -25.78 -10.76
N LYS A 98 22.66 -25.24 -10.01
CA LYS A 98 23.72 -26.02 -9.33
C LYS A 98 23.37 -26.46 -7.91
N ASN A 99 22.30 -25.90 -7.32
CA ASN A 99 21.91 -26.14 -5.93
C ASN A 99 20.78 -27.18 -5.82
N PRO A 100 20.61 -27.83 -4.65
CA PRO A 100 19.48 -28.73 -4.44
C PRO A 100 18.14 -27.99 -4.46
N PRO A 101 17.04 -28.64 -4.90
CA PRO A 101 15.72 -28.01 -5.08
C PRO A 101 15.16 -27.35 -3.81
N GLN A 102 15.49 -27.90 -2.64
CA GLN A 102 15.14 -27.37 -1.32
C GLN A 102 15.62 -25.93 -1.09
N VAL A 103 16.73 -25.53 -1.71
CA VAL A 103 17.28 -24.17 -1.59
C VAL A 103 16.42 -23.18 -2.38
N TYR A 104 15.97 -23.55 -3.58
CA TYR A 104 15.13 -22.70 -4.41
C TYR A 104 13.73 -22.53 -3.80
N GLU A 105 13.13 -23.60 -3.28
CA GLU A 105 11.85 -23.56 -2.55
C GLU A 105 11.94 -22.69 -1.28
N ALA A 106 13.03 -22.78 -0.53
CA ALA A 106 13.25 -21.95 0.66
C ALA A 106 13.49 -20.46 0.30
N VAL A 107 14.14 -20.19 -0.83
CA VAL A 107 14.34 -18.83 -1.35
C VAL A 107 13.03 -18.24 -1.83
N GLU A 108 12.24 -18.98 -2.61
CA GLU A 108 10.90 -18.59 -3.05
C GLU A 108 10.00 -18.26 -1.86
N HIS A 109 9.90 -19.15 -0.87
CA HIS A 109 9.10 -18.93 0.33
C HIS A 109 9.55 -17.67 1.09
N ARG A 110 10.86 -17.46 1.26
CA ARG A 110 11.37 -16.25 1.94
C ARG A 110 11.12 -14.98 1.13
N LEU A 111 11.21 -15.05 -0.20
CA LEU A 111 10.93 -13.92 -1.08
C LEU A 111 9.46 -13.52 -0.99
N VAL A 112 8.54 -14.48 -1.05
CA VAL A 112 7.09 -14.27 -0.88
C VAL A 112 6.77 -13.66 0.50
N VAL A 113 7.36 -14.19 1.58
CA VAL A 113 7.20 -13.62 2.93
C VAL A 113 7.74 -12.20 3.02
N SER A 114 8.89 -11.92 2.40
CA SER A 114 9.49 -10.59 2.39
C SER A 114 8.69 -9.57 1.57
N GLU A 115 8.14 -9.99 0.43
CA GLU A 115 7.28 -9.17 -0.43
C GLU A 115 5.93 -8.90 0.26
N ALA A 116 5.34 -9.90 0.91
CA ALA A 116 4.16 -9.71 1.74
C ALA A 116 4.44 -8.73 2.90
N ALA A 117 5.58 -8.87 3.57
CA ALA A 117 6.01 -7.95 4.62
C ALA A 117 6.28 -6.53 4.10
N GLN A 118 6.72 -6.36 2.85
CA GLN A 118 6.86 -5.04 2.21
C GLN A 118 5.50 -4.46 1.79
N LYS A 119 4.60 -5.26 1.24
CA LYS A 119 3.21 -4.84 0.89
C LYS A 119 2.39 -4.47 2.13
N LEU A 120 2.67 -5.09 3.27
CA LEU A 120 2.10 -4.75 4.57
C LEU A 120 2.78 -3.52 5.22
N ARG A 121 4.00 -3.16 4.80
CA ARG A 121 4.73 -1.93 5.21
C ARG A 121 4.31 -0.69 4.38
N LEU A 122 3.04 -0.57 4.04
CA LEU A 122 2.44 0.75 3.87
C LEU A 122 2.52 1.47 5.23
N PRO A 123 2.58 2.82 5.28
CA PRO A 123 2.53 3.55 6.54
C PRO A 123 1.35 3.05 7.36
N LEU A 124 1.62 2.59 8.59
CA LEU A 124 0.64 2.06 9.52
C LEU A 124 -0.34 3.16 9.91
N ILE A 125 -1.36 3.37 9.08
CA ILE A 125 -2.59 4.01 9.49
C ILE A 125 -3.40 2.87 10.08
N SER A 126 -3.36 2.72 11.41
CA SER A 126 -4.32 1.89 12.14
C SER A 126 -5.74 2.27 11.70
N LYS A 127 -6.69 1.35 11.75
CA LYS A 127 -8.10 1.66 11.43
C LYS A 127 -8.71 2.77 12.31
N ASP A 128 -8.01 3.24 13.35
CA ASP A 128 -8.35 4.42 14.16
C ASP A 128 -7.32 5.58 14.09
N GLY A 129 -6.39 5.60 13.14
CA GLY A 129 -5.63 6.81 12.80
C GLY A 129 -4.57 7.28 13.81
N GLU A 130 -4.14 6.46 14.76
CA GLU A 130 -3.06 6.81 15.70
C GLU A 130 -1.76 6.06 15.39
N ILE A 131 -0.65 6.82 15.32
CA ILE A 131 0.70 6.33 14.98
C ILE A 131 1.42 5.96 16.28
N HIS A 132 1.80 4.68 16.45
CA HIS A 132 2.63 4.25 17.59
C HIS A 132 4.12 4.32 17.23
N GLU A 133 4.74 5.43 17.63
CA GLU A 133 6.14 5.79 17.39
C GLU A 133 7.14 4.74 17.97
N GLU A 134 6.74 4.08 19.06
CA GLU A 134 7.53 3.05 19.75
C GLU A 134 7.77 1.77 18.92
N GLU A 135 6.86 1.43 18.00
CA GLU A 135 7.04 0.29 17.10
C GLU A 135 8.03 0.62 15.98
N ILE A 136 8.06 1.86 15.52
CA ILE A 136 8.95 2.29 14.44
C ILE A 136 10.42 2.31 14.91
N GLU A 137 10.68 2.75 16.14
CA GLU A 137 12.01 2.70 16.75
C GLU A 137 12.47 1.27 16.99
N LYS A 138 11.60 0.39 17.50
CA LYS A 138 11.95 -1.01 17.79
C LYS A 138 12.34 -1.80 16.54
N TRP A 139 11.74 -1.48 15.40
CA TRP A 139 12.05 -2.13 14.10
C TRP A 139 13.27 -1.50 13.40
N SER A 140 13.57 -0.23 13.68
CA SER A 140 14.81 0.43 13.26
C SER A 140 16.04 -0.15 13.97
N VAL A 141 15.92 -0.52 15.25
CA VAL A 141 16.99 -1.20 16.00
C VAL A 141 17.26 -2.61 15.45
N MET A 142 16.22 -3.34 15.04
CA MET A 142 16.34 -4.68 14.45
C MET A 142 17.06 -4.69 13.08
N SER A 143 16.98 -3.58 12.34
CA SER A 143 17.61 -3.43 11.02
C SER A 143 19.10 -3.08 11.10
N ARG A 144 19.60 -2.69 12.29
CA ARG A 144 21.01 -2.34 12.54
C ARG A 144 21.82 -3.48 13.15
N SER A 145 21.17 -4.55 13.60
CA SER A 145 21.81 -5.67 14.32
C SER A 145 22.16 -6.90 13.47
N SER A 146 21.88 -6.91 12.16
CA SER A 146 22.05 -8.11 11.32
C SER A 146 23.36 -8.21 10.53
N LEU A 147 24.32 -7.31 10.71
CA LEU A 147 25.55 -7.30 9.88
C LEU A 147 26.87 -7.34 10.64
N ASP A 148 26.88 -7.52 11.95
CA ASP A 148 28.14 -7.76 12.67
C ASP A 148 28.10 -9.11 13.37
N SER A 149 28.71 -10.11 12.72
CA SER A 149 29.63 -11.09 13.36
C SER A 149 29.78 -12.36 12.54
N THR A 150 30.95 -12.48 11.92
CA THR A 150 31.73 -13.71 11.78
C THR A 150 31.74 -14.51 13.10
N SER A 151 30.87 -15.51 13.26
CA SER A 151 31.14 -16.73 14.05
C SER A 151 29.93 -17.65 14.15
N THR A 152 30.19 -18.93 13.91
CA THR A 152 29.33 -20.09 14.09
C THR A 152 28.81 -20.24 15.53
N SER A 153 27.49 -20.38 15.73
CA SER A 153 26.89 -21.49 16.49
C SER A 153 25.36 -21.40 16.55
N VAL A 154 24.72 -22.54 16.33
CA VAL A 154 23.27 -22.79 16.40
C VAL A 154 22.79 -22.76 17.85
N THR A 155 21.70 -22.06 18.15
CA THR A 155 20.74 -22.49 19.19
C THR A 155 19.34 -21.91 18.90
N ILE A 156 18.36 -22.80 18.73
CA ILE A 156 16.94 -22.48 18.60
C ILE A 156 16.35 -22.48 20.00
N THR A 157 15.64 -21.43 20.39
CA THR A 157 14.84 -21.42 21.61
C THR A 157 13.42 -21.00 21.29
N SER A 158 12.49 -21.93 21.45
CA SER A 158 11.06 -21.77 21.32
C SER A 158 10.49 -21.10 22.58
N GLY A 159 9.69 -20.04 22.41
CA GLY A 159 8.94 -19.41 23.49
C GLY A 159 7.50 -19.21 23.09
N SER A 160 6.65 -20.20 23.41
CA SER A 160 5.19 -20.12 23.37
C SER A 160 4.69 -19.17 24.46
N ASN A 161 3.75 -18.29 24.16
CA ASN A 161 2.84 -17.75 25.17
C ASN A 161 1.41 -17.73 24.65
N SER A 162 0.59 -18.51 25.35
CA SER A 162 -0.86 -18.62 25.29
C SER A 162 -1.47 -17.49 26.10
N THR A 163 -2.58 -16.91 25.61
CA THR A 163 -3.46 -16.09 26.44
C THR A 163 -4.89 -16.59 26.28
N ASN A 164 -5.44 -17.09 27.39
CA ASN A 164 -6.81 -17.55 27.50
C ASN A 164 -7.79 -16.38 27.45
N TYR A 165 -8.89 -16.62 26.73
CA TYR A 165 -10.08 -15.80 26.70
C TYR A 165 -10.90 -15.97 27.98
N THR A 166 -11.40 -14.86 28.52
CA THR A 166 -12.68 -14.85 29.26
C THR A 166 -13.44 -13.56 28.95
N ASN A 167 -14.61 -13.76 28.34
CA ASN A 167 -15.65 -12.78 28.06
C ASN A 167 -16.13 -12.04 29.32
N MET A 168 -16.41 -10.74 29.20
CA MET A 168 -17.76 -10.22 29.50
C MET A 168 -18.02 -8.93 28.73
N SER A 169 -19.13 -8.97 28.00
CA SER A 169 -19.81 -7.91 27.25
C SER A 169 -20.30 -6.75 28.11
N SER A 170 -20.22 -5.51 27.61
CA SER A 170 -21.40 -4.66 27.31
C SER A 170 -21.02 -3.21 26.96
N ILE A 171 -21.45 -2.79 25.77
CA ILE A 171 -22.23 -1.58 25.47
C ILE A 171 -21.66 -0.22 25.91
N SER A 172 -20.91 0.35 24.96
CA SER A 172 -21.13 1.64 24.29
C SER A 172 -20.89 3.00 24.99
N THR A 173 -20.27 3.85 24.18
CA THR A 173 -20.33 5.31 24.06
C THR A 173 -19.45 6.19 24.96
N GLY A 174 -18.39 6.72 24.34
CA GLY A 174 -18.12 8.16 24.31
C GLY A 174 -17.25 8.72 25.42
N ALA A 175 -15.92 8.59 25.29
CA ALA A 175 -14.95 9.34 26.08
C ALA A 175 -14.42 10.54 25.27
N ALA A 176 -14.79 11.75 25.70
CA ALA A 176 -13.97 12.94 25.51
C ALA A 176 -13.30 13.24 26.86
N GLY A 177 -11.97 13.37 26.83
CA GLY A 177 -11.11 13.36 28.01
C GLY A 177 -11.34 14.53 28.96
N ASN A 178 -11.45 14.21 30.25
CA ASN A 178 -11.27 15.16 31.34
C ASN A 178 -9.97 14.82 32.07
N ASN A 179 -9.10 15.83 32.14
CA ASN A 179 -7.95 15.87 33.03
C ASN A 179 -8.41 15.75 34.50
N ALA A 180 -7.86 14.75 35.18
CA ALA A 180 -7.97 14.61 36.62
C ALA A 180 -7.02 15.59 37.32
N LEU A 181 -7.58 16.56 38.04
CA LEU A 181 -6.90 17.18 39.18
C LEU A 181 -7.71 16.85 40.44
N SER A 182 -7.05 16.12 41.33
CA SER A 182 -7.54 15.60 42.58
C SER A 182 -8.09 16.69 43.50
N SER A 183 -9.32 16.51 43.98
CA SER A 183 -9.89 17.30 45.07
C SER A 183 -9.31 16.82 46.40
N SER A 184 -8.48 17.65 47.04
CA SER A 184 -8.31 17.60 48.48
C SER A 184 -9.30 18.59 49.12
N THR A 185 -10.26 18.02 49.81
CA THR A 185 -11.13 18.63 50.82
C THR A 185 -10.34 19.48 51.83
N THR A 186 -10.67 20.75 51.96
CA THR A 186 -10.63 21.49 53.23
C THR A 186 -11.57 22.69 53.14
N ASP A 187 -12.51 22.75 54.08
CA ASP A 187 -13.30 23.91 54.43
C ASP A 187 -12.40 25.15 54.63
N ALA A 188 -12.69 26.23 53.92
CA ALA A 188 -12.32 27.58 54.32
C ALA A 188 -13.33 28.57 53.74
N VAL A 189 -13.97 29.29 54.66
CA VAL A 189 -14.88 30.41 54.44
C VAL A 189 -14.19 31.49 53.61
N GLU A 190 -14.62 31.70 52.37
CA GLU A 190 -14.31 32.92 51.61
C GLU A 190 -15.59 33.71 51.28
N PRO A 191 -15.70 34.99 51.67
CA PRO A 191 -16.83 35.84 51.33
C PRO A 191 -16.65 36.37 49.90
N GLY A 192 -16.85 35.51 48.90
CA GLY A 192 -16.77 35.87 47.48
C GLY A 192 -17.87 36.86 47.07
N VAL A 193 -17.43 38.03 46.61
CA VAL A 193 -18.22 39.06 45.94
C VAL A 193 -18.79 38.51 44.63
N GLY A 194 -20.06 38.82 44.34
CA GLY A 194 -20.75 38.36 43.15
C GLY A 194 -20.13 38.91 41.86
N GLY A 195 -19.90 38.03 40.90
CA GLY A 195 -19.38 38.38 39.58
C GLY A 195 -19.07 37.18 38.67
N VAL A 196 -19.35 35.96 39.09
CA VAL A 196 -19.21 34.76 38.24
C VAL A 196 -20.61 34.41 37.72
N PRO A 197 -20.82 34.20 36.39
CA PRO A 197 -22.14 33.96 35.78
C PRO A 197 -22.99 32.82 36.38
N ASN A 198 -22.40 31.99 37.24
CA ASN A 198 -23.04 30.83 37.88
C ASN A 198 -23.11 30.91 39.41
N ARG A 199 -22.97 32.10 40.01
CA ARG A 199 -23.05 32.31 41.47
C ARG A 199 -23.89 33.53 41.82
N PHE A 200 -25.21 33.39 41.79
CA PHE A 200 -26.12 34.42 42.29
C PHE A 200 -26.24 34.31 43.82
N LEU A 201 -25.82 35.35 44.55
CA LEU A 201 -25.83 35.38 46.03
C LEU A 201 -25.07 34.20 46.68
N GLY A 202 -24.08 33.63 45.98
CA GLY A 202 -23.32 32.46 46.42
C GLY A 202 -24.06 31.12 46.28
N ILE A 203 -25.25 31.09 45.67
CA ILE A 203 -25.97 29.86 45.35
C ILE A 203 -25.36 29.25 44.09
N THR A 204 -24.88 28.01 44.20
CA THR A 204 -24.30 27.23 43.11
C THR A 204 -25.29 26.15 42.67
N PRO A 205 -25.34 25.72 41.40
CA PRO A 205 -26.23 24.63 40.97
C PRO A 205 -26.09 23.33 41.81
N ALA A 206 -24.89 23.04 42.30
CA ALA A 206 -24.62 21.92 43.21
C ALA A 206 -25.35 22.05 44.57
N TYR A 207 -25.47 23.27 45.10
CA TYR A 207 -26.20 23.53 46.34
C TYR A 207 -27.69 23.25 46.16
N LEU A 208 -28.29 23.71 45.07
CA LEU A 208 -29.70 23.45 44.76
C LEU A 208 -29.97 21.95 44.59
N TRP A 209 -29.06 21.23 43.91
CA TRP A 209 -29.16 19.79 43.74
C TRP A 209 -29.11 19.03 45.07
N GLN A 210 -28.23 19.43 45.98
CA GLN A 210 -28.09 18.81 47.29
C GLN A 210 -29.29 19.08 48.20
N THR A 211 -29.86 20.29 48.14
CA THR A 211 -31.08 20.65 48.88
C THR A 211 -32.30 19.89 48.35
N GLN A 212 -32.37 19.68 47.03
CA GLN A 212 -33.42 18.87 46.40
C GLN A 212 -33.30 17.38 46.78
N LEU A 213 -32.07 16.85 46.92
CA LEU A 213 -31.85 15.45 47.32
C LEU A 213 -32.21 15.18 48.79
N GLN A 214 -31.99 16.13 49.69
CA GLN A 214 -32.23 15.94 51.12
C GLN A 214 -33.72 16.00 51.52
N GLN A 215 -34.60 16.53 50.66
CA GLN A 215 -36.02 16.76 51.00
C GLN A 215 -37.02 15.86 50.26
N ALA A 216 -36.60 14.86 49.49
CA ALA A 216 -37.53 13.99 48.77
C ALA A 216 -37.77 12.64 49.47
N PRO A 217 -39.05 12.32 49.74
CA PRO A 217 -39.67 11.18 49.11
C PRO A 217 -40.73 11.67 48.12
N VAL A 218 -40.50 11.29 46.87
CA VAL A 218 -41.30 11.41 45.65
C VAL A 218 -42.78 11.82 45.88
N SER A 219 -43.11 13.00 45.32
CA SER A 219 -44.41 13.67 45.18
C SER A 219 -44.72 14.73 46.24
N LEU A 220 -44.21 15.95 46.04
CA LEU A 220 -44.62 17.14 46.78
C LEU A 220 -44.73 18.35 45.83
N ASP A 221 -45.69 19.23 46.12
CA ASP A 221 -46.07 20.41 45.34
C ASP A 221 -44.91 21.42 45.22
N MET A 222 -44.74 22.03 44.04
CA MET A 222 -43.65 22.97 43.73
C MET A 222 -43.62 24.17 44.69
N ALA A 223 -44.77 24.52 45.28
CA ALA A 223 -44.89 25.60 46.26
C ALA A 223 -44.14 25.29 47.58
N GLU A 224 -44.06 24.01 47.98
CA GLU A 224 -43.42 23.60 49.23
C GLU A 224 -41.89 23.60 49.11
N TYR A 225 -41.35 23.43 47.90
CA TYR A 225 -39.91 23.59 47.61
C TYR A 225 -39.49 25.06 47.44
N GLN A 226 -40.37 25.90 46.89
CA GLN A 226 -40.08 27.32 46.67
C GLN A 226 -39.99 28.12 47.98
N MET A 227 -40.79 27.76 49.00
CA MET A 227 -40.84 28.50 50.27
C MET A 227 -39.50 28.50 51.07
N PRO A 228 -38.80 27.37 51.27
CA PRO A 228 -37.50 27.36 51.94
C PRO A 228 -36.40 28.00 51.08
N LEU A 229 -36.43 27.81 49.76
CA LEU A 229 -35.47 28.44 48.85
C LEU A 229 -35.62 29.97 48.85
N PHE A 230 -36.85 30.49 48.89
CA PHE A 230 -37.10 31.93 48.97
C PHE A 230 -36.59 32.51 50.29
N ARG A 231 -36.81 31.83 51.42
CA ARG A 231 -36.28 32.26 52.73
C ARG A 231 -34.75 32.24 52.78
N GLU A 232 -34.11 31.27 52.15
CA GLU A 232 -32.64 31.20 52.03
C GLU A 232 -32.09 32.34 51.17
N ILE A 233 -32.72 32.63 50.03
CA ILE A 233 -32.35 33.76 49.15
C ILE A 233 -32.54 35.09 49.89
N GLU A 234 -33.67 35.28 50.56
CA GLU A 234 -33.98 36.48 51.34
C GLU A 234 -32.99 36.64 52.51
N GLY A 235 -32.67 35.56 53.23
CA GLY A 235 -31.69 35.57 54.31
C GLY A 235 -30.28 35.95 53.84
N ARG A 236 -29.85 35.41 52.69
CA ARG A 236 -28.53 35.74 52.10
C ARG A 236 -28.48 37.15 51.54
N LEU A 237 -29.56 37.60 50.89
CA LEU A 237 -29.69 38.97 50.42
C LEU A 237 -29.69 39.94 51.61
N LYS A 238 -30.45 39.64 52.66
CA LYS A 238 -30.49 40.42 53.88
C LYS A 238 -29.13 40.48 54.54
N ALA A 239 -28.41 39.37 54.67
CA ALA A 239 -27.04 39.37 55.20
C ALA A 239 -26.06 40.21 54.35
N LYS A 240 -26.22 40.23 53.02
CA LYS A 240 -25.42 41.07 52.11
C LYS A 240 -25.79 42.55 52.21
N CYS A 241 -27.07 42.87 52.37
CA CYS A 241 -27.54 44.23 52.64
C CYS A 241 -27.11 44.71 54.03
N ASP A 242 -27.17 43.84 55.04
CA ASP A 242 -26.75 44.11 56.42
C ASP A 242 -25.24 44.35 56.47
N THR A 243 -24.43 43.57 55.74
CA THR A 243 -22.98 43.83 55.60
C THR A 243 -22.67 45.10 54.82
N LEU A 244 -23.48 45.47 53.82
CA LEU A 244 -23.37 46.78 53.17
C LEU A 244 -23.72 47.90 54.16
N THR A 245 -24.81 47.80 54.91
CA THR A 245 -25.18 48.80 55.92
C THR A 245 -24.20 48.87 57.07
N ASP A 246 -23.58 47.76 57.49
CA ASP A 246 -22.49 47.78 58.47
C ASP A 246 -21.23 48.43 57.89
N ALA A 247 -20.91 48.20 56.61
CA ALA A 247 -19.84 48.93 55.94
C ALA A 247 -20.14 50.44 55.83
N PHE A 248 -21.41 50.83 55.68
CA PHE A 248 -21.85 52.23 55.71
C PHE A 248 -21.89 52.81 57.15
N LEU A 249 -22.28 52.03 58.16
CA LEU A 249 -22.36 52.46 59.57
C LEU A 249 -20.99 52.53 60.25
N VAL A 250 -20.07 51.63 59.91
CA VAL A 250 -18.68 51.66 60.40
C VAL A 250 -17.92 52.86 59.82
N ASP A 251 -18.26 53.31 58.60
CA ASP A 251 -17.71 54.54 58.01
C ASP A 251 -18.23 55.81 58.70
N ASP A 252 -19.41 55.77 59.35
CA ASP A 252 -19.97 56.93 60.08
C ASP A 252 -19.46 57.05 61.53
N ILE A 253 -19.01 55.94 62.16
CA ILE A 253 -18.58 55.94 63.57
C ILE A 253 -17.09 56.32 63.72
N ASP A 254 -16.26 56.12 62.70
CA ASP A 254 -14.85 56.56 62.66
C ASP A 254 -14.64 57.83 61.80
N ALA A 255 -15.59 58.76 61.86
CA ALA A 255 -15.51 60.08 61.24
C ALA A 255 -14.49 61.03 61.92
N SER A 256 -13.27 60.56 62.20
CA SER A 256 -12.16 61.43 62.56
C SER A 256 -10.87 61.24 61.77
N THR A 257 -10.73 60.21 60.91
CA THR A 257 -9.60 60.16 59.95
C THR A 257 -9.90 59.27 58.73
N GLY A 258 -10.87 59.66 57.91
CA GLY A 258 -11.25 58.91 56.71
C GLY A 258 -11.85 59.81 55.64
N ASN A 259 -11.01 60.23 54.70
CA ASN A 259 -11.29 61.03 53.51
C ASN A 259 -12.69 60.78 52.87
N PRO A 260 -13.65 61.74 52.89
CA PRO A 260 -14.98 61.59 52.25
C PRO A 260 -14.95 61.60 50.70
N ASN A 261 -13.76 61.39 50.10
CA ASN A 261 -13.50 61.52 48.66
C ASN A 261 -13.47 60.19 47.90
N SER A 262 -13.84 59.06 48.52
CA SER A 262 -13.87 57.75 47.85
C SER A 262 -14.92 57.69 46.74
N ASN A 263 -16.08 58.34 46.92
CA ASN A 263 -17.20 58.29 45.99
C ASN A 263 -17.14 59.32 44.86
N ALA A 264 -16.48 60.47 45.06
CA ALA A 264 -16.36 61.52 44.03
C ALA A 264 -15.36 61.19 42.91
N ARG A 265 -14.40 60.27 43.16
CA ARG A 265 -13.34 59.88 42.21
C ARG A 265 -13.66 58.61 41.41
N LEU A 266 -14.81 57.98 41.67
CA LEU A 266 -15.20 56.73 40.98
C LEU A 266 -15.37 56.94 39.46
N PRO A 267 -16.01 58.03 38.98
CA PRO A 267 -16.10 58.31 37.54
C PRO A 267 -14.73 58.54 36.88
N GLU A 268 -13.79 59.19 37.58
CA GLU A 268 -12.43 59.45 37.09
C GLU A 268 -11.60 58.15 37.02
N ARG A 269 -11.75 57.26 38.01
CA ARG A 269 -11.12 55.94 37.99
C ARG A 269 -11.69 55.05 36.89
N VAL A 270 -13.01 55.07 36.68
CA VAL A 270 -13.66 54.34 35.58
C VAL A 270 -13.21 54.89 34.24
N LYS A 271 -13.03 56.21 34.10
CA LYS A 271 -12.50 56.83 32.89
C LYS A 271 -11.06 56.38 32.59
N LEU A 272 -10.19 56.37 33.60
CA LEU A 272 -8.81 55.87 33.43
C LEU A 272 -8.77 54.37 33.07
N ILE A 273 -9.62 53.56 33.69
CA ILE A 273 -9.74 52.13 33.36
C ILE A 273 -10.29 51.95 31.94
N MET A 274 -11.24 52.77 31.51
CA MET A 274 -11.78 52.73 30.15
C MET A 274 -10.72 53.12 29.12
N GLU A 275 -9.95 54.18 29.37
CA GLU A 275 -8.83 54.58 28.51
C GLU A 275 -7.70 53.53 28.49
N GLU A 276 -7.49 52.80 29.58
CA GLU A 276 -6.56 51.67 29.64
C GLU A 276 -7.07 50.49 28.78
N ILE A 277 -8.33 50.10 28.96
CA ILE A 277 -8.96 49.03 28.20
C ILE A 277 -9.00 49.38 26.71
N GLU A 278 -9.34 50.61 26.33
CA GLU A 278 -9.34 51.04 24.93
C GLU A 278 -7.95 50.95 24.29
N ARG A 279 -6.89 51.25 25.06
CA ARG A 279 -5.51 51.13 24.61
C ARG A 279 -5.08 49.66 24.48
N GLU A 280 -5.44 48.83 25.46
CA GLU A 280 -5.20 47.39 25.41
C GLU A 280 -5.94 46.75 24.23
N GLU A 281 -7.19 47.13 23.98
CA GLU A 281 -7.95 46.65 22.83
C GLU A 281 -7.33 47.09 21.50
N ALA A 282 -6.79 48.32 21.42
CA ALA A 282 -6.07 48.78 20.23
C ALA A 282 -4.79 47.97 20.00
N ALA A 283 -4.02 47.69 21.05
CA ALA A 283 -2.83 46.86 20.98
C ALA A 283 -3.16 45.41 20.54
N LEU A 284 -4.22 44.81 21.11
CA LEU A 284 -4.67 43.48 20.71
C LEU A 284 -5.13 43.43 19.25
N ARG A 285 -5.81 44.47 18.75
CA ARG A 285 -6.20 44.56 17.33
C ARG A 285 -4.98 44.66 16.42
N GLU A 286 -3.98 45.44 16.80
CA GLU A 286 -2.72 45.53 16.06
C GLU A 286 -1.96 44.20 16.04
N ASP A 287 -1.91 43.49 17.18
CA ASP A 287 -1.33 42.16 17.29
C ASP A 287 -2.03 41.16 16.37
N MET A 288 -3.37 41.15 16.35
CA MET A 288 -4.16 40.33 15.42
C MET A 288 -3.80 40.62 13.95
N TYR A 289 -3.77 41.89 13.54
CA TYR A 289 -3.38 42.24 12.17
C TYR A 289 -1.93 41.87 11.84
N SER A 290 -1.02 41.97 12.82
CA SER A 290 0.36 41.54 12.63
C SER A 290 0.47 40.02 12.47
N ALA A 291 -0.35 39.24 13.18
CA ALA A 291 -0.43 37.80 13.07
C ALA A 291 -0.99 37.39 11.70
N ASP A 292 -2.05 38.03 11.23
CA ASP A 292 -2.64 37.78 9.90
C ASP A 292 -1.64 38.06 8.77
N ARG A 293 -0.85 39.13 8.87
CA ARG A 293 0.23 39.42 7.90
C ARG A 293 1.28 38.31 7.87
N LYS A 294 1.75 37.89 9.04
CA LYS A 294 2.73 36.79 9.16
C LYS A 294 2.17 35.47 8.62
N MET A 295 0.89 35.18 8.88
CA MET A 295 0.22 34.00 8.32
C MET A 295 0.18 34.06 6.79
N ALA A 296 -0.19 35.19 6.20
CA ALA A 296 -0.17 35.36 4.75
C ALA A 296 1.23 35.16 4.15
N GLU A 297 2.27 35.65 4.83
CA GLU A 297 3.67 35.42 4.43
C GLU A 297 4.04 33.92 4.47
N TYR A 298 3.66 33.19 5.53
CA TYR A 298 3.88 31.75 5.60
C TYR A 298 3.15 30.98 4.50
N TYR A 299 1.88 31.33 4.21
CA TYR A 299 1.14 30.71 3.11
C TYR A 299 1.79 30.98 1.75
N ASN A 300 2.28 32.20 1.52
CA ASN A 300 2.99 32.55 0.29
C ASN A 300 4.30 31.76 0.13
N VAL A 301 5.06 31.57 1.21
CA VAL A 301 6.28 30.73 1.19
C VAL A 301 5.93 29.27 0.92
N LEU A 302 4.86 28.77 1.54
CA LEU A 302 4.38 27.40 1.31
C LEU A 302 3.95 27.19 -0.15
N GLU A 303 3.26 28.16 -0.74
CA GLU A 303 2.87 28.13 -2.15
C GLU A 303 4.09 28.13 -3.09
N GLN A 304 5.14 28.91 -2.76
CA GLN A 304 6.39 28.89 -3.51
C GLN A 304 7.11 27.54 -3.42
N ILE A 305 7.19 26.95 -2.22
CA ILE A 305 7.78 25.63 -2.02
C ILE A 305 6.99 24.57 -2.79
N LEU A 306 5.65 24.61 -2.72
CA LEU A 306 4.79 23.71 -3.47
C LEU A 306 4.99 23.88 -4.98
N GLY A 307 5.09 25.12 -5.47
CA GLY A 307 5.36 25.43 -6.87
C GLY A 307 6.70 24.87 -7.35
N VAL A 308 7.76 24.98 -6.53
CA VAL A 308 9.07 24.39 -6.82
C VAL A 308 8.99 22.86 -6.82
N LEU A 309 8.29 22.25 -5.85
CA LEU A 309 8.13 20.81 -5.77
C LEU A 309 7.37 20.26 -6.99
N ILE A 310 6.31 20.94 -7.41
CA ILE A 310 5.55 20.58 -8.62
C ILE A 310 6.44 20.65 -9.87
N LYS A 311 7.22 21.72 -10.03
CA LYS A 311 8.18 21.84 -11.14
C LYS A 311 9.21 20.71 -11.10
N LEU A 312 9.77 20.41 -9.94
CA LEU A 312 10.75 19.35 -9.78
C LEU A 312 10.19 17.98 -10.15
N VAL A 313 8.97 17.66 -9.70
CA VAL A 313 8.32 16.40 -10.03
C VAL A 313 7.98 16.32 -11.52
N LYS A 314 7.40 17.38 -12.10
CA LYS A 314 7.04 17.40 -13.52
C LYS A 314 8.27 17.34 -14.42
N ASP A 315 9.23 18.22 -14.19
CA ASP A 315 10.34 18.45 -15.11
C ASP A 315 11.48 17.45 -14.91
N LEU A 316 11.77 17.02 -13.68
CA LEU A 316 12.90 16.11 -13.44
C LEU A 316 12.48 14.64 -13.36
N LYS A 317 11.34 14.32 -12.75
CA LYS A 317 10.90 12.91 -12.61
C LYS A 317 10.07 12.49 -13.81
N LEU A 318 8.96 13.18 -14.07
CA LEU A 318 7.99 12.77 -15.08
C LEU A 318 8.54 12.94 -16.51
N GLN A 319 9.11 14.12 -16.82
CA GLN A 319 9.63 14.38 -18.16
C GLN A 319 10.85 13.52 -18.49
N HIS A 320 11.76 13.31 -17.53
CA HIS A 320 12.92 12.45 -17.77
C HIS A 320 12.52 10.98 -17.97
N GLN A 321 11.57 10.48 -17.18
CA GLN A 321 10.99 9.14 -17.39
C GLN A 321 10.35 9.03 -18.76
N HIS A 322 9.53 10.01 -19.16
CA HIS A 322 8.90 10.03 -20.48
C HIS A 322 9.94 9.98 -21.61
N ASN A 323 10.97 10.82 -21.54
CA ASN A 323 12.03 10.85 -22.55
C ASN A 323 12.83 9.54 -22.60
N TYR A 324 13.09 8.92 -21.43
CA TYR A 324 13.78 7.63 -21.34
C TYR A 324 12.92 6.51 -21.96
N ASP A 325 11.64 6.45 -21.61
CA ASP A 325 10.70 5.46 -22.14
C ASP A 325 10.51 5.61 -23.65
N GLU A 326 10.49 6.85 -24.16
CA GLU A 326 10.42 7.12 -25.59
C GLU A 326 11.68 6.63 -26.32
N LEU A 327 12.87 6.86 -25.76
CA LEU A 327 14.12 6.33 -26.31
C LEU A 327 14.15 4.80 -26.29
N GLN A 328 13.72 4.18 -25.18
CA GLN A 328 13.65 2.73 -25.05
C GLN A 328 12.66 2.12 -26.06
N LYS A 329 11.48 2.73 -26.22
CA LYS A 329 10.50 2.35 -27.24
C LYS A 329 11.12 2.41 -28.63
N ASN A 330 11.76 3.52 -28.99
CA ASN A 330 12.39 3.69 -30.29
C ASN A 330 13.49 2.64 -30.53
N TRP A 331 14.33 2.36 -29.54
CA TRP A 331 15.35 1.32 -29.62
C TRP A 331 14.73 -0.07 -29.84
N LEU A 332 13.70 -0.42 -29.07
CA LEU A 332 12.98 -1.69 -29.23
C LEU A 332 12.34 -1.82 -30.62
N CYS A 333 11.69 -0.76 -31.10
CA CYS A 333 11.13 -0.74 -32.46
C CYS A 333 12.21 -0.99 -33.52
N LYS A 334 13.35 -0.29 -33.43
CA LYS A 334 14.48 -0.51 -34.37
C LYS A 334 15.05 -1.92 -34.28
N ARG A 335 15.13 -2.50 -33.08
CA ARG A 335 15.55 -3.89 -32.90
C ARG A 335 14.56 -4.88 -33.54
N CYS A 336 13.26 -4.66 -33.38
CA CYS A 336 12.23 -5.48 -34.02
C CYS A 336 12.25 -5.35 -35.55
N GLU A 337 12.38 -4.14 -36.08
CA GLU A 337 12.55 -3.90 -37.52
C GLU A 337 13.77 -4.64 -38.06
N THR A 338 14.89 -4.61 -37.33
CA THR A 338 16.12 -5.32 -37.72
C THR A 338 15.93 -6.84 -37.70
N MET A 339 15.26 -7.37 -36.68
CA MET A 339 14.95 -8.81 -36.61
C MET A 339 14.03 -9.22 -37.76
N ASN A 340 12.99 -8.43 -38.05
CA ASN A 340 12.08 -8.69 -39.17
C ASN A 340 12.82 -8.68 -40.51
N ALA A 341 13.74 -7.73 -40.72
CA ALA A 341 14.59 -7.72 -41.92
C ALA A 341 15.46 -8.99 -42.02
N LYS A 342 16.05 -9.46 -40.91
CA LYS A 342 16.81 -10.71 -40.88
C LYS A 342 15.94 -11.93 -41.23
N LEU A 343 14.73 -12.00 -40.67
CA LEU A 343 13.78 -13.07 -40.98
C LEU A 343 13.40 -13.09 -42.46
N ARG A 344 13.13 -11.93 -43.07
CA ARG A 344 12.87 -11.85 -44.52
C ARG A 344 14.05 -12.32 -45.37
N VAL A 345 15.27 -12.00 -44.96
CA VAL A 345 16.46 -12.51 -45.67
C VAL A 345 16.54 -14.04 -45.57
N LEU A 346 16.29 -14.62 -44.39
CA LEU A 346 16.25 -16.07 -44.21
C LEU A 346 15.13 -16.73 -45.03
N GLU A 347 13.96 -16.10 -45.10
CA GLU A 347 12.86 -16.53 -45.95
C GLU A 347 13.28 -16.58 -47.43
N HIS A 348 13.93 -15.52 -47.92
CA HIS A 348 14.42 -15.50 -49.30
C HIS A 348 15.53 -16.53 -49.56
N ILE A 349 16.41 -16.79 -48.60
CA ILE A 349 17.43 -17.85 -48.71
C ILE A 349 16.75 -19.21 -48.81
N LEU A 350 15.78 -19.50 -47.92
CA LEU A 350 15.03 -20.75 -47.96
C LEU A 350 14.27 -20.92 -49.29
N LEU A 351 13.65 -19.86 -49.80
CA LEU A 351 12.96 -19.90 -51.10
C LEU A 351 13.93 -20.18 -52.25
N LEU A 352 15.12 -19.59 -52.25
CA LEU A 352 16.15 -19.86 -53.26
C LEU A 352 16.68 -21.31 -53.17
N GLU A 353 16.87 -21.82 -51.96
CA GLU A 353 17.35 -23.20 -51.74
C GLU A 353 16.28 -24.25 -52.07
N THR A 354 15.01 -23.98 -51.79
CA THR A 354 13.90 -24.93 -52.04
C THR A 354 13.40 -24.89 -53.48
N TYR A 355 13.28 -23.70 -54.08
CA TYR A 355 12.81 -23.49 -55.44
C TYR A 355 13.99 -23.19 -56.38
N THR A 356 14.79 -24.21 -56.60
CA THR A 356 15.85 -24.17 -57.62
C THR A 356 15.26 -24.28 -59.02
N GLN A 357 16.04 -23.91 -60.02
CA GLN A 357 15.62 -23.95 -61.42
C GLN A 357 15.26 -25.37 -61.90
N GLU A 358 15.74 -26.40 -61.20
CA GLU A 358 15.41 -27.80 -61.46
C GLU A 358 14.22 -28.30 -60.64
N SER A 359 14.07 -27.85 -59.38
CA SER A 359 12.97 -28.31 -58.52
C SER A 359 11.61 -27.76 -58.97
N ILE A 360 11.55 -26.54 -59.47
CA ILE A 360 10.31 -25.90 -59.95
C ILE A 360 9.63 -26.71 -61.08
N PRO A 361 10.31 -27.07 -62.19
CA PRO A 361 9.68 -27.87 -63.25
C PRO A 361 9.35 -29.29 -62.78
N ALA A 362 10.15 -29.89 -61.89
CA ALA A 362 9.85 -31.19 -61.29
C ALA A 362 8.55 -31.13 -60.44
N LEU A 363 8.40 -30.11 -59.59
CA LEU A 363 7.18 -29.87 -58.82
C LEU A 363 5.96 -29.64 -59.71
N HIS A 364 6.09 -28.92 -60.82
CA HIS A 364 4.99 -28.75 -61.79
C HIS A 364 4.57 -30.08 -62.41
N LYS A 365 5.54 -30.94 -62.75
CA LYS A 365 5.26 -32.27 -63.29
C LYS A 365 4.56 -33.15 -62.26
N ILE A 366 5.04 -33.16 -61.00
CA ILE A 366 4.38 -33.88 -59.90
C ILE A 366 2.96 -33.35 -59.66
N ARG A 367 2.78 -32.03 -59.60
CA ARG A 367 1.46 -31.41 -59.46
C ARG A 367 0.51 -31.84 -60.57
N LYS A 368 0.98 -31.83 -61.82
CA LYS A 368 0.18 -32.26 -62.97
C LYS A 368 -0.26 -33.72 -62.82
N TYR A 369 0.67 -34.63 -62.49
CA TYR A 369 0.33 -36.04 -62.25
C TYR A 369 -0.65 -36.22 -61.10
N LEU A 370 -0.48 -35.50 -59.99
CA LEU A 370 -1.39 -35.60 -58.85
C LEU A 370 -2.79 -35.11 -59.22
N VAL A 371 -2.90 -33.99 -59.95
CA VAL A 371 -4.19 -33.47 -60.43
C VAL A 371 -4.86 -34.49 -61.35
N GLU A 372 -4.14 -34.99 -62.36
CA GLU A 372 -4.66 -36.01 -63.29
C GLU A 372 -5.10 -37.29 -62.55
N ALA A 373 -4.30 -37.77 -61.59
CA ALA A 373 -4.64 -38.94 -60.79
C ALA A 373 -5.86 -38.71 -59.88
N THR A 374 -6.00 -37.50 -59.31
CA THR A 374 -7.18 -37.16 -58.52
C THR A 374 -8.44 -37.04 -59.38
N GLU A 375 -8.32 -36.49 -60.59
CA GLU A 375 -9.41 -36.42 -61.55
C GLU A 375 -9.82 -37.83 -61.98
N GLU A 376 -8.89 -38.70 -62.34
CA GLU A 376 -9.16 -40.09 -62.70
C GLU A 376 -9.80 -40.87 -61.55
N ALA A 377 -9.29 -40.74 -60.33
CA ALA A 377 -9.88 -41.36 -59.15
C ALA A 377 -11.30 -40.82 -58.88
N SER A 378 -11.53 -39.52 -59.06
CA SER A 378 -12.86 -38.92 -58.90
C SER A 378 -13.85 -39.42 -59.96
N LEU A 379 -13.40 -39.59 -61.20
CA LEU A 379 -14.21 -40.16 -62.28
C LEU A 379 -14.54 -41.63 -62.01
N ALA A 380 -13.56 -42.41 -61.55
CA ALA A 380 -13.76 -43.80 -61.18
C ALA A 380 -14.73 -43.94 -59.99
N TYR A 381 -14.58 -43.09 -58.97
CA TYR A 381 -15.49 -43.02 -57.84
C TYR A 381 -16.91 -42.66 -58.28
N ASN A 382 -17.08 -41.58 -59.04
CA ASN A 382 -18.38 -41.16 -59.55
C ASN A 382 -19.04 -42.28 -60.38
N LYS A 383 -18.27 -42.97 -61.23
CA LYS A 383 -18.74 -44.12 -62.00
C LYS A 383 -19.15 -45.31 -61.13
N ALA A 384 -18.45 -45.57 -60.03
CA ALA A 384 -18.82 -46.61 -59.08
C ALA A 384 -20.09 -46.23 -58.31
N VAL A 385 -20.22 -44.96 -57.90
CA VAL A 385 -21.41 -44.43 -57.22
C VAL A 385 -22.64 -44.49 -58.14
N THR A 386 -22.51 -44.10 -59.42
CA THR A 386 -23.64 -44.21 -60.36
C THR A 386 -24.07 -45.66 -60.55
N ARG A 387 -23.12 -46.59 -60.69
CA ARG A 387 -23.42 -48.04 -60.75
C ARG A 387 -24.09 -48.55 -59.48
N LEU A 388 -23.64 -48.10 -58.30
CA LEU A 388 -24.25 -48.49 -57.03
C LEU A 388 -25.68 -47.94 -56.94
N HIS A 389 -25.90 -46.70 -57.39
CA HIS A 389 -27.23 -46.11 -57.43
C HIS A 389 -28.19 -46.87 -58.38
N GLU A 390 -27.69 -47.35 -59.52
CA GLU A 390 -28.43 -48.23 -60.42
C GLU A 390 -28.87 -49.54 -59.72
N TYR A 391 -28.02 -50.13 -58.88
CA TYR A 391 -28.38 -51.32 -58.08
C TYR A 391 -29.33 -50.99 -56.92
N GLN A 392 -29.19 -49.82 -56.30
CA GLN A 392 -30.07 -49.38 -55.21
C GLN A 392 -31.48 -49.03 -55.71
N GLY A 393 -31.62 -48.67 -56.98
CA GLY A 393 -32.90 -48.45 -57.65
C GLY A 393 -33.62 -49.73 -58.11
N VAL A 394 -33.06 -50.92 -57.86
CA VAL A 394 -33.71 -52.19 -58.21
C VAL A 394 -34.80 -52.52 -57.18
N ASP A 395 -35.95 -52.99 -57.68
CA ASP A 395 -37.18 -53.31 -56.95
C ASP A 395 -36.95 -54.14 -55.65
N PRO A 396 -37.63 -53.84 -54.53
CA PRO A 396 -37.65 -54.67 -53.31
C PRO A 396 -37.83 -56.19 -53.53
N HIS A 397 -38.44 -56.60 -54.64
CA HIS A 397 -38.50 -58.00 -55.05
C HIS A 397 -37.11 -58.64 -55.27
N PHE A 398 -36.15 -57.89 -55.82
CA PHE A 398 -34.78 -58.34 -56.04
C PHE A 398 -34.05 -58.60 -54.72
N ASP A 399 -34.26 -57.76 -53.70
CA ASP A 399 -33.69 -57.97 -52.35
C ASP A 399 -34.23 -59.24 -51.69
N ALA A 400 -35.49 -59.61 -51.96
CA ALA A 400 -36.06 -60.85 -51.48
C ALA A 400 -35.41 -62.07 -52.17
N ILE A 401 -35.19 -62.00 -53.49
CA ILE A 401 -34.52 -63.05 -54.27
C ILE A 401 -33.05 -63.19 -53.83
N ALA A 402 -32.32 -62.08 -53.67
CA ALA A 402 -30.93 -62.10 -53.23
C ALA A 402 -30.77 -62.75 -51.85
N ARG A 403 -31.69 -62.47 -50.91
CA ARG A 403 -31.73 -63.13 -49.60
C ARG A 403 -32.00 -64.62 -49.69
N GLN A 404 -32.97 -65.03 -50.50
CA GLN A 404 -33.27 -66.45 -50.72
C GLN A 404 -32.09 -67.19 -51.36
N TYR A 405 -31.45 -66.59 -52.35
CA TYR A 405 -30.25 -67.14 -52.98
C TYR A 405 -29.11 -67.29 -51.97
N HIS A 406 -28.87 -66.28 -51.13
CA HIS A 406 -27.86 -66.35 -50.08
C HIS A 406 -28.14 -67.47 -49.06
N GLU A 407 -29.39 -67.65 -48.64
CA GLU A 407 -29.78 -68.75 -47.76
C GLU A 407 -29.55 -70.13 -48.39
N ILE A 408 -29.85 -70.28 -49.69
CA ILE A 408 -29.65 -71.53 -50.42
C ILE A 408 -28.15 -71.83 -50.56
N VAL A 409 -27.34 -70.83 -50.90
CA VAL A 409 -25.88 -70.98 -50.99
C VAL A 409 -25.30 -71.39 -49.64
N LYS A 410 -25.71 -70.75 -48.55
CA LYS A 410 -25.27 -71.12 -47.19
C LYS A 410 -25.67 -72.54 -46.81
N LYS A 411 -26.88 -72.97 -47.19
CA LYS A 411 -27.32 -74.37 -47.00
C LYS A 411 -26.48 -75.34 -47.83
N LEU A 412 -26.16 -75.01 -49.07
CA LEU A 412 -25.31 -75.84 -49.94
C LEU A 412 -23.88 -75.95 -49.40
N GLU A 413 -23.30 -74.86 -48.91
CA GLU A 413 -21.98 -74.87 -48.27
C GLU A 413 -21.99 -75.75 -47.02
N ASN A 414 -23.00 -75.63 -46.17
CA ASN A 414 -23.18 -76.49 -45.00
C ASN A 414 -23.36 -77.96 -45.39
N MET A 415 -24.15 -78.25 -46.42
CA MET A 415 -24.34 -79.62 -46.90
C MET A 415 -23.07 -80.19 -47.52
N GLN A 416 -22.35 -79.42 -48.34
CA GLN A 416 -21.06 -79.84 -48.88
C GLN A 416 -20.04 -80.08 -47.77
N TRP A 417 -20.02 -79.23 -46.76
CA TRP A 417 -19.18 -79.41 -45.59
C TRP A 417 -19.53 -80.72 -44.86
N THR A 418 -20.82 -80.98 -44.61
CA THR A 418 -21.30 -82.22 -43.99
C THR A 418 -20.97 -83.45 -44.83
N ILE A 419 -21.13 -83.37 -46.16
CA ILE A 419 -20.79 -84.47 -47.09
C ILE A 419 -19.29 -84.77 -47.03
N ARG A 420 -18.45 -83.74 -47.11
CA ARG A 420 -16.99 -83.91 -46.98
C ARG A 420 -16.60 -84.53 -45.64
N GLN A 421 -17.28 -84.13 -44.56
CA GLN A 421 -17.05 -84.70 -43.24
C GLN A 421 -17.45 -86.19 -43.18
N VAL A 422 -18.62 -86.54 -43.72
CA VAL A 422 -19.09 -87.94 -43.79
C VAL A 422 -18.20 -88.79 -44.70
N GLU A 423 -17.71 -88.26 -45.81
CA GLU A 423 -16.73 -88.92 -46.68
C GLU A 423 -15.40 -89.19 -45.94
N MET A 424 -14.94 -88.21 -45.14
CA MET A 424 -13.80 -88.38 -44.25
C MET A 424 -14.03 -89.45 -43.17
N ASP A 425 -15.26 -89.61 -42.67
CA ASP A 425 -15.59 -90.61 -41.65
C ASP A 425 -15.77 -92.02 -42.25
N LEU A 426 -16.36 -92.14 -43.46
CA LEU A 426 -16.51 -93.40 -44.20
C LEU A 426 -15.17 -93.97 -44.67
N THR A 427 -14.24 -93.11 -45.10
CA THR A 427 -12.85 -93.53 -45.44
C THR A 427 -12.01 -93.91 -44.22
N ARG A 428 -12.51 -93.68 -42.99
CA ARG A 428 -11.85 -94.02 -41.72
C ARG A 428 -12.37 -95.28 -41.03
N LEU A 429 -13.34 -96.01 -41.60
CA LEU A 429 -13.77 -97.30 -41.04
C LEU A 429 -12.78 -98.41 -41.43
N PRO A 430 -12.26 -99.21 -40.47
CA PRO A 430 -11.23 -100.21 -40.74
C PRO A 430 -11.81 -101.47 -41.41
N ASP A 431 -11.22 -101.88 -42.52
CA ASP A 431 -11.33 -103.25 -43.03
C ASP A 431 -10.88 -104.22 -41.92
N HIS A 432 -11.81 -105.00 -41.37
CA HIS A 432 -11.44 -106.14 -40.53
C HIS A 432 -10.92 -107.26 -41.45
N PRO A 433 -9.75 -107.86 -41.12
CA PRO A 433 -9.08 -108.79 -42.02
C PRO A 433 -9.77 -110.15 -41.99
N GLY A 434 -10.07 -110.69 -43.17
CA GLY A 434 -10.28 -112.12 -43.33
C GLY A 434 -8.94 -112.87 -43.26
N THR A 435 -8.63 -113.44 -42.10
CA THR A 435 -8.05 -114.79 -41.93
C THR A 435 -8.34 -115.30 -40.54
#